data_AF-A0A0F9J5W1-F1
#
_entry.id   AF-A0A0F9J5W1-F1
#
_cell.length_a   1.000
_cell.length_b   1.000
_cell.length_c   1.000
_cell.angle_alpha   90.00
_cell.angle_beta   90.00
_cell.angle_gamma   90.00
#
_symmetry.space_group_name_H-M   'P 1'
#
loop_
_entity.id
_entity.type
_entity.pdbx_description
1 polymer ?
#
loop_
_entity_poly.entity_id
_entity_poly.type
_entity_poly.pdbx_seq_one_letter_code
_entity_poly.pdbx_strand_id
1 'polypeptide(L)'
;MKGKTYSQNLREFLDLVKDIDGFPKAENEEILSLSDPPTYTACPNPFIKEFIELHGKPYNFNDDKYLKAPFTRDIREGKHHPIYLSHTYHTKVPHQAVQKYIEYYTNPGDIVFDGFCGTGMVGIAAALSNRKAILSEISPFATFVANNFLNSLSPNDFTEVFEEILQEVRSECEWVYKTKHTSKSINTRTKKNAEVIDSFGKLGSINYIVWNDVYQCPVCNNEICLGETSDEKKPGEYNEIFTCPHCYSVVNESNAKKVRVEKYDAILKENIETVLDKPILISYSVGKTNFWKKPDEYDFQLIEEIESLKIPYWVPIVRMPNGRSTSQALKSHNITHIHQYFTNRNLYVVSKFLDTCKRKNFKIWFIISSLLQKASKLMALNKDYVGRVTKGVLYISSTRQEINLFYFINKNITSFKQALETLNFDKTIIISTQSTTDLSNISSNSIDYIFTDPPFGGNIMYSELNFIWEAFLRVFTNVEQEVIENK
;
A
#
# COMPACT_ATOMS: atom_id res chain seq x y z
N MET A 1 23.55 18.41 24.10
CA MET A 1 22.09 18.59 24.23
C MET A 1 21.63 18.14 25.63
N LYS A 2 21.70 18.98 26.68
CA LYS A 2 21.20 18.61 28.02
C LYS A 2 19.93 19.39 28.33
N GLY A 3 18.79 18.69 28.46
CA GLY A 3 17.52 19.22 28.96
C GLY A 3 16.32 19.24 28.00
N LYS A 4 16.52 18.93 26.71
CA LYS A 4 15.45 18.89 25.69
C LYS A 4 15.08 17.46 25.32
N THR A 5 13.81 17.21 24.97
CA THR A 5 13.37 15.91 24.44
C THR A 5 13.93 15.67 23.03
N TYR A 6 14.00 14.41 22.59
CA TYR A 6 14.41 14.09 21.23
C TYR A 6 13.57 14.80 20.16
N SER A 7 12.26 14.91 20.36
CA SER A 7 11.36 15.64 19.45
C SER A 7 11.67 17.14 19.36
N GLN A 8 12.06 17.77 20.48
CA GLN A 8 12.48 19.18 20.49
C GLN A 8 13.81 19.37 19.75
N ASN A 9 14.78 18.48 19.98
CA ASN A 9 16.06 18.51 19.27
C ASN A 9 15.87 18.30 17.76
N LEU A 10 14.98 17.37 17.36
CA LEU A 10 14.68 17.14 15.94
C LEU A 10 14.09 18.39 15.28
N ARG A 11 13.16 19.09 15.94
CA ARG A 11 12.56 20.32 15.41
C ARG A 11 13.60 21.40 15.13
N GLU A 12 14.58 21.59 16.01
CA GLU A 12 15.67 22.55 15.81
C GLU A 12 16.66 22.11 14.74
N PHE A 13 16.83 20.80 14.57
CA PHE A 13 17.73 20.22 13.57
C PHE A 13 17.22 20.35 12.14
N LEU A 14 15.90 20.33 11.91
CA LEU A 14 15.33 20.33 10.55
C LEU A 14 15.86 21.46 9.67
N ASP A 15 15.97 22.68 10.21
CA ASP A 15 16.42 23.83 9.43
C ASP A 15 17.89 23.72 8.99
N LEU A 16 18.69 22.87 9.64
CA LEU A 16 20.12 22.66 9.32
C LEU A 16 20.34 21.63 8.21
N VAL A 17 19.32 20.82 7.88
CA VAL A 17 19.45 19.68 6.96
C VAL A 17 18.57 19.75 5.73
N LYS A 18 17.78 20.82 5.58
CA LYS A 18 16.93 21.04 4.40
C LYS A 18 17.71 21.07 3.08
N ASP A 19 18.96 21.52 3.14
CA ASP A 19 19.84 21.63 1.98
C ASP A 19 20.63 20.34 1.70
N ILE A 20 20.46 19.29 2.53
CA ILE A 20 21.09 17.98 2.28
C ILE A 20 20.40 17.32 1.09
N ASP A 21 21.21 16.79 0.17
CA ASP A 21 20.74 16.02 -0.97
C ASP A 21 19.82 14.87 -0.54
N GLY A 22 18.66 14.77 -1.20
CA GLY A 22 17.65 13.78 -0.87
C GLY A 22 16.78 14.10 0.36
N PHE A 23 16.90 15.30 0.94
CA PHE A 23 15.96 15.77 1.97
C PHE A 23 14.52 15.71 1.43
N PRO A 24 13.56 15.13 2.17
CA PRO A 24 12.21 14.89 1.65
C PRO A 24 11.42 16.18 1.42
N LYS A 25 10.54 16.15 0.41
CA LYS A 25 9.70 17.29 0.03
C LYS A 25 8.43 17.29 0.88
N ALA A 26 8.38 18.12 1.93
CA ALA A 26 7.26 18.22 2.86
C ALA A 26 7.34 19.48 3.74
N GLU A 27 6.22 19.83 4.39
CA GLU A 27 6.24 20.78 5.51
C GLU A 27 6.92 20.17 6.74
N ASN A 28 7.59 21.00 7.55
CA ASN A 28 8.30 20.56 8.76
C ASN A 28 7.37 19.76 9.70
N GLU A 29 6.13 20.22 9.89
CA GLU A 29 5.13 19.56 10.74
C GLU A 29 4.80 18.15 10.27
N GLU A 30 4.77 17.88 8.95
CA GLU A 30 4.49 16.54 8.43
C GLU A 30 5.68 15.60 8.70
N ILE A 31 6.92 16.08 8.49
CA ILE A 31 8.15 15.34 8.82
C ILE A 31 8.20 14.99 10.31
N LEU A 32 7.91 15.97 11.18
CA LEU A 32 7.89 15.77 12.63
C LEU A 32 6.79 14.80 13.05
N SER A 33 5.60 14.88 12.44
CA SER A 33 4.48 13.99 12.77
C SER A 33 4.73 12.54 12.36
N LEU A 34 5.52 12.33 11.29
CA LEU A 34 5.87 11.01 10.79
C LEU A 34 7.02 10.38 11.60
N SER A 35 7.87 11.20 12.21
CA SER A 35 9.06 10.77 12.95
C SER A 35 8.73 10.21 14.34
N ASP A 36 9.54 9.25 14.81
CA ASP A 36 9.49 8.64 16.16
C ASP A 36 10.91 8.68 16.77
N PRO A 37 11.44 9.87 17.10
CA PRO A 37 12.84 10.01 17.49
C PRO A 37 13.09 9.45 18.91
N PRO A 38 14.26 8.83 19.17
CA PRO A 38 15.45 8.86 18.32
C PRO A 38 15.52 7.73 17.28
N THR A 39 14.68 6.71 17.38
CA THR A 39 14.83 5.47 16.60
C THR A 39 14.40 5.61 15.14
N TYR A 40 13.54 6.57 14.81
CA TYR A 40 13.17 6.88 13.43
C TYR A 40 12.95 8.37 13.21
N THR A 41 13.51 8.90 12.13
CA THR A 41 13.17 10.23 11.61
C THR A 41 12.83 10.16 10.14
N ALA A 42 11.76 10.85 9.75
CA ALA A 42 11.33 11.02 8.35
C ALA A 42 12.19 12.06 7.59
N CYS A 43 13.46 12.18 7.97
CA CYS A 43 14.51 13.05 7.43
C CYS A 43 15.87 12.49 7.91
N PRO A 44 17.03 13.08 7.54
CA PRO A 44 18.32 12.70 8.10
C PRO A 44 18.28 12.66 9.63
N ASN A 45 18.65 11.52 10.22
CA ASN A 45 18.53 11.28 11.65
C ASN A 45 19.73 11.87 12.40
N PRO A 46 19.54 12.90 13.25
CA PRO A 46 20.64 13.54 13.97
C PRO A 46 21.19 12.67 15.12
N PHE A 47 20.49 11.60 15.51
CA PHE A 47 20.81 10.81 16.70
C PHE A 47 21.68 9.58 16.38
N ILE A 48 22.10 9.38 15.13
CA ILE A 48 22.95 8.23 14.76
C ILE A 48 24.31 8.25 15.46
N LYS A 49 24.93 9.41 15.65
CA LYS A 49 26.19 9.51 16.41
C LYS A 49 26.04 9.06 17.85
N GLU A 50 24.98 9.52 18.52
CA GLU A 50 24.63 9.10 19.89
C GLU A 50 24.35 7.59 19.94
N PHE A 51 23.63 7.04 18.95
CA PHE A 51 23.42 5.60 18.84
C PHE A 51 24.75 4.83 18.76
N ILE A 52 25.68 5.27 17.91
CA ILE A 52 27.01 4.66 17.77
C ILE A 52 27.82 4.78 19.07
N GLU A 53 27.77 5.92 19.76
CA GLU A 53 28.46 6.11 21.04
C GLU A 53 27.93 5.14 22.13
N LEU A 54 26.62 4.91 22.15
CA LEU A 54 25.98 4.01 23.12
C LEU A 54 26.15 2.52 22.79
N HIS A 55 26.38 2.19 21.52
CA HIS A 55 26.22 0.82 21.05
C HIS A 55 27.37 0.26 20.22
N GLY A 56 28.19 1.11 19.63
CA GLY A 56 29.34 0.73 18.83
C GLY A 56 30.53 0.31 19.70
N LYS A 57 31.57 -0.18 19.02
CA LYS A 57 32.88 -0.46 19.61
C LYS A 57 33.91 0.33 18.81
N PRO A 58 34.93 0.92 19.44
CA PRO A 58 35.99 1.58 18.71
C PRO A 58 36.77 0.55 17.88
N TYR A 59 36.97 0.83 16.60
CA TYR A 59 37.80 0.01 15.74
C TYR A 59 39.29 0.22 16.04
N ASN A 60 40.04 -0.87 16.23
CA ASN A 60 41.49 -0.85 16.33
C ASN A 60 42.09 -1.80 15.29
N PHE A 61 42.73 -1.22 14.26
CA PHE A 61 43.37 -1.95 13.18
C PHE A 61 44.40 -2.98 13.67
N ASN A 62 45.15 -2.67 14.74
CA ASN A 62 46.21 -3.55 15.23
C ASN A 62 45.68 -4.81 15.93
N ASP A 63 44.42 -4.79 16.38
CA ASP A 63 43.78 -5.90 17.09
C ASP A 63 42.78 -6.66 16.20
N ASP A 64 42.68 -6.30 14.92
CA ASP A 64 41.72 -6.88 14.00
C ASP A 64 42.12 -8.32 13.63
N LYS A 65 41.34 -9.27 14.15
CA LYS A 65 41.48 -10.71 13.90
C LYS A 65 40.34 -11.24 13.04
N TYR A 66 39.58 -10.36 12.38
CA TYR A 66 38.44 -10.78 11.58
C TYR A 66 38.91 -11.61 10.38
N LEU A 67 38.53 -12.88 10.37
CA LEU A 67 38.80 -13.80 9.27
C LEU A 67 37.59 -14.68 9.03
N LYS A 68 36.92 -14.48 7.89
CA LYS A 68 35.79 -15.28 7.42
C LYS A 68 36.03 -15.67 5.97
N ALA A 69 35.82 -16.94 5.64
CA ALA A 69 35.85 -17.39 4.26
C ALA A 69 34.63 -16.83 3.50
N PRO A 70 34.63 -16.81 2.15
CA PRO A 70 33.42 -16.50 1.40
C PRO A 70 32.27 -17.47 1.75
N PHE A 71 31.05 -16.95 1.86
CA PHE A 71 29.86 -17.77 2.07
C PHE A 71 29.53 -18.53 0.78
N THR A 72 29.65 -19.85 0.79
CA THR A 72 29.51 -20.71 -0.41
C THR A 72 28.23 -21.54 -0.46
N ARG A 73 27.34 -21.42 0.54
CA ARG A 73 26.10 -22.20 0.59
C ARG A 73 25.02 -21.55 -0.26
N ASP A 74 24.26 -22.34 -1.00
CA ASP A 74 23.07 -21.86 -1.69
C ASP A 74 21.99 -21.42 -0.68
N ILE A 75 21.38 -20.26 -0.94
CA ILE A 75 20.26 -19.75 -0.16
C ILE A 75 19.01 -19.78 -1.02
N ARG A 76 18.00 -20.53 -0.57
CA ARG A 76 16.67 -20.56 -1.17
C ARG A 76 15.65 -20.28 -0.08
N GLU A 77 14.96 -19.15 -0.18
CA GLU A 77 13.92 -18.75 0.77
C GLU A 77 12.65 -18.32 0.03
N GLY A 78 11.51 -18.70 0.58
CA GLY A 78 10.20 -18.39 0.03
C GLY A 78 9.66 -17.02 0.50
N LYS A 79 8.63 -16.53 -0.20
CA LYS A 79 7.96 -15.25 0.10
C LYS A 79 6.68 -15.42 0.92
N HIS A 80 6.62 -16.46 1.76
CA HIS A 80 5.42 -16.88 2.49
C HIS A 80 5.45 -16.57 3.99
N HIS A 81 6.56 -16.03 4.50
CA HIS A 81 6.67 -15.71 5.92
C HIS A 81 5.69 -14.58 6.31
N PRO A 82 5.03 -14.63 7.48
CA PRO A 82 4.09 -13.60 7.91
C PRO A 82 4.65 -12.16 7.84
N ILE A 83 5.90 -11.95 8.30
CA ILE A 83 6.62 -10.67 8.15
C ILE A 83 6.69 -10.21 6.68
N TYR A 84 6.97 -11.11 5.75
CA TYR A 84 7.02 -10.77 4.33
C TYR A 84 5.64 -10.35 3.80
N LEU A 85 4.59 -11.08 4.18
CA LEU A 85 3.21 -10.92 3.69
C LEU A 85 2.43 -9.76 4.32
N SER A 86 2.81 -9.34 5.53
CA SER A 86 2.08 -8.34 6.33
C SER A 86 1.99 -6.96 5.68
N HIS A 87 2.98 -6.56 4.88
CA HIS A 87 2.93 -5.32 4.10
C HIS A 87 3.56 -5.53 2.72
N THR A 88 2.84 -5.10 1.68
CA THR A 88 3.32 -5.13 0.28
C THR A 88 4.34 -4.05 0.01
N TYR A 89 5.35 -4.33 -0.80
CA TYR A 89 6.29 -3.36 -1.35
C TYR A 89 6.95 -3.95 -2.60
N HIS A 90 7.48 -3.12 -3.50
CA HIS A 90 7.81 -3.51 -4.88
C HIS A 90 8.82 -4.65 -4.99
N THR A 91 9.89 -4.63 -4.19
CA THR A 91 11.06 -5.53 -4.35
C THR A 91 11.57 -6.10 -3.02
N LYS A 92 10.68 -6.41 -2.07
CA LYS A 92 11.10 -6.99 -0.78
C LYS A 92 11.91 -8.29 -0.98
N VAL A 93 13.01 -8.39 -0.24
CA VAL A 93 13.82 -9.61 -0.07
C VAL A 93 13.39 -10.34 1.21
N PRO A 94 13.29 -11.69 1.23
CA PRO A 94 13.02 -12.42 2.47
C PRO A 94 14.14 -12.22 3.51
N HIS A 95 13.79 -11.83 4.74
CA HIS A 95 14.77 -11.59 5.81
C HIS A 95 15.56 -12.85 6.13
N GLN A 96 14.97 -14.04 6.00
CA GLN A 96 15.66 -15.31 6.27
C GLN A 96 16.87 -15.54 5.35
N ALA A 97 16.84 -14.98 4.14
CA ALA A 97 17.99 -15.06 3.23
C ALA A 97 19.13 -14.17 3.72
N VAL A 98 18.81 -12.93 4.11
CA VAL A 98 19.76 -11.96 4.68
C VAL A 98 20.35 -12.47 6.00
N GLN A 99 19.52 -13.09 6.84
CA GLN A 99 19.89 -13.57 8.16
C GLN A 99 21.08 -14.54 8.13
N LYS A 100 21.14 -15.43 7.12
CA LYS A 100 22.26 -16.36 6.96
C LYS A 100 23.59 -15.66 6.72
N TYR A 101 23.59 -14.54 5.98
CA TYR A 101 24.78 -13.73 5.76
C TYR A 101 25.19 -12.99 7.02
N ILE A 102 24.24 -12.36 7.71
CA ILE A 102 24.50 -11.66 8.99
C ILE A 102 25.09 -12.63 10.01
N GLU A 103 24.48 -13.81 10.20
CA GLU A 103 24.96 -14.81 11.16
C GLU A 103 26.36 -15.34 10.84
N TYR A 104 26.69 -15.43 9.57
CA TYR A 104 27.99 -15.92 9.13
C TYR A 104 29.10 -14.86 9.28
N TYR A 105 28.82 -13.63 8.86
CA TYR A 105 29.81 -12.55 8.76
C TYR A 105 29.92 -11.67 10.01
N THR A 106 29.01 -11.77 10.97
CA THR A 106 29.01 -10.91 12.17
C THR A 106 28.90 -11.73 13.45
N ASN A 107 29.09 -11.10 14.60
CA ASN A 107 28.80 -11.64 15.92
C ASN A 107 27.59 -10.93 16.56
N PRO A 108 26.95 -11.53 17.57
CA PRO A 108 25.95 -10.83 18.36
C PRO A 108 26.46 -9.50 18.92
N GLY A 109 25.62 -8.46 18.84
CA GLY A 109 25.92 -7.10 19.29
C GLY A 109 26.64 -6.21 18.27
N ASP A 110 27.12 -6.76 17.15
CA ASP A 110 27.73 -5.99 16.06
C ASP A 110 26.68 -5.11 15.35
N ILE A 111 27.13 -3.99 14.76
CA ILE A 111 26.33 -3.02 14.03
C ILE A 111 26.34 -3.35 12.54
N VAL A 112 25.15 -3.66 12.01
CA VAL A 112 24.89 -3.84 10.58
C VAL A 112 24.37 -2.55 9.97
N PHE A 113 24.91 -2.12 8.84
CA PHE A 113 24.43 -0.98 8.07
C PHE A 113 23.80 -1.42 6.75
N ASP A 114 22.67 -0.82 6.40
CA ASP A 114 22.05 -0.90 5.08
C ASP A 114 21.63 0.49 4.59
N GLY A 115 22.28 0.98 3.52
CA GLY A 115 22.05 2.28 2.92
C GLY A 115 20.89 2.35 1.91
N PHE A 116 20.29 1.20 1.58
CA PHE A 116 19.16 1.08 0.65
C PHE A 116 18.11 0.15 1.26
N CYS A 117 17.72 0.45 2.49
CA CYS A 117 17.05 -0.53 3.33
C CYS A 117 15.64 -0.92 2.86
N GLY A 118 15.02 -0.12 1.98
CA GLY A 118 13.64 -0.28 1.58
C GLY A 118 12.74 -0.43 2.82
N THR A 119 12.03 -1.56 2.92
CA THR A 119 11.14 -1.85 4.06
C THR A 119 11.86 -2.41 5.30
N GLY A 120 13.20 -2.33 5.37
CA GLY A 120 14.00 -2.69 6.55
C GLY A 120 14.24 -4.18 6.76
N MET A 121 14.20 -5.01 5.70
CA MET A 121 14.35 -6.47 5.83
C MET A 121 15.73 -6.87 6.38
N VAL A 122 16.78 -6.09 6.11
CA VAL A 122 18.11 -6.27 6.72
C VAL A 122 18.09 -5.97 8.22
N GLY A 123 17.40 -4.90 8.65
CA GLY A 123 17.23 -4.62 10.07
C GLY A 123 16.43 -5.69 10.81
N ILE A 124 15.41 -6.28 10.16
CA ILE A 124 14.67 -7.42 10.72
C ILE A 124 15.60 -8.63 10.90
N ALA A 125 16.41 -8.95 9.89
CA ALA A 125 17.37 -10.03 9.97
C ALA A 125 18.44 -9.78 11.05
N ALA A 126 18.94 -8.55 11.16
CA ALA A 126 19.88 -8.15 12.20
C ALA A 126 19.29 -8.34 13.60
N ALA A 127 18.07 -7.83 13.85
CA ALA A 127 17.39 -7.97 15.13
C ALA A 127 17.17 -9.44 15.51
N LEU A 128 16.66 -10.26 14.59
CA LEU A 128 16.43 -11.69 14.83
C LEU A 128 17.72 -12.48 15.10
N SER A 129 18.86 -11.94 14.64
CA SER A 129 20.18 -12.47 14.95
C SER A 129 20.84 -11.78 16.15
N ASN A 130 20.17 -10.97 16.97
CA ASN A 130 20.79 -10.23 18.08
C ASN A 130 21.94 -9.28 17.63
N ARG A 131 21.82 -8.70 16.44
CA ARG A 131 22.69 -7.61 15.95
C ARG A 131 21.93 -6.29 16.06
N LYS A 132 22.69 -5.21 16.04
CA LYS A 132 22.15 -3.85 15.99
C LYS A 132 22.11 -3.40 14.54
N ALA A 133 21.25 -2.44 14.21
CA ALA A 133 21.18 -1.95 12.83
C ALA A 133 21.07 -0.43 12.72
N ILE A 134 21.75 0.11 11.71
CA ILE A 134 21.55 1.47 11.20
C ILE A 134 20.98 1.31 9.79
N LEU A 135 19.79 1.84 9.56
CA LEU A 135 19.10 1.75 8.27
C LEU A 135 18.94 3.14 7.66
N SER A 136 19.20 3.23 6.36
CA SER A 136 19.00 4.45 5.57
C SER A 136 18.27 4.14 4.27
N GLU A 137 17.36 5.03 3.88
CA GLU A 137 16.59 4.94 2.66
C GLU A 137 16.02 6.32 2.30
N ILE A 138 16.00 6.67 1.02
CA ILE A 138 15.55 7.99 0.57
C ILE A 138 14.02 8.10 0.57
N SER A 139 13.30 6.98 0.43
CA SER A 139 11.83 6.99 0.43
C SER A 139 11.23 7.11 1.84
N PRO A 140 10.43 8.17 2.10
CA PRO A 140 9.68 8.31 3.35
C PRO A 140 8.70 7.16 3.58
N PHE A 141 8.07 6.64 2.52
CA PHE A 141 7.15 5.53 2.67
C PHE A 141 7.88 4.22 3.04
N ALA A 142 9.01 3.93 2.40
CA ALA A 142 9.78 2.73 2.70
C ALA A 142 10.29 2.72 4.15
N THR A 143 10.82 3.85 4.62
CA THR A 143 11.25 4.02 6.01
C THR A 143 10.09 4.03 7.01
N PHE A 144 8.91 4.58 6.65
CA PHE A 144 7.70 4.43 7.45
C PHE A 144 7.32 2.95 7.64
N VAL A 145 7.38 2.14 6.57
CA VAL A 145 7.12 0.70 6.65
C VAL A 145 8.19 0.01 7.52
N ALA A 146 9.47 0.33 7.34
CA ALA A 146 10.56 -0.22 8.14
C ALA A 146 10.40 0.09 9.64
N ASN A 147 10.07 1.34 9.98
CA ASN A 147 9.81 1.77 11.35
C ASN A 147 8.67 0.99 11.99
N ASN A 148 7.56 0.81 11.29
CA ASN A 148 6.41 0.10 11.85
C ASN A 148 6.63 -1.42 11.98
N PHE A 149 7.59 -2.01 11.27
CA PHE A 149 8.06 -3.37 11.53
C PHE A 149 8.94 -3.45 12.77
N LEU A 150 9.88 -2.53 12.91
CA LEU A 150 10.97 -2.64 13.88
C LEU A 150 10.60 -2.02 15.24
N ASN A 151 9.82 -0.95 15.23
CA ASN A 151 9.29 -0.23 16.39
C ASN A 151 7.76 -0.38 16.49
N SER A 152 7.26 -1.61 16.32
CA SER A 152 5.83 -1.93 16.38
C SER A 152 5.25 -1.81 17.79
N LEU A 153 3.92 -1.73 17.88
CA LEU A 153 3.21 -1.95 19.14
C LEU A 153 3.39 -3.39 19.63
N SER A 154 3.21 -3.62 20.93
CA SER A 154 3.09 -4.99 21.44
C SER A 154 1.84 -5.67 20.83
N PRO A 155 1.80 -7.01 20.69
CA PRO A 155 0.65 -7.70 20.11
C PRO A 155 -0.69 -7.38 20.81
N ASN A 156 -0.67 -7.16 22.13
CA ASN A 156 -1.84 -6.83 22.93
C ASN A 156 -2.30 -5.39 22.68
N ASP A 157 -1.39 -4.40 22.80
CA ASP A 157 -1.71 -3.00 22.57
C ASP A 157 -2.19 -2.77 21.13
N PHE A 158 -1.56 -3.47 20.17
CA PHE A 158 -2.02 -3.46 18.79
C PHE A 158 -3.46 -3.95 18.69
N THR A 159 -3.77 -5.12 19.27
CA THR A 159 -5.11 -5.73 19.15
C THR A 159 -6.18 -4.83 19.76
N GLU A 160 -5.92 -4.26 20.93
CA GLU A 160 -6.87 -3.36 21.61
C GLU A 160 -7.17 -2.11 20.76
N VAL A 161 -6.12 -1.37 20.37
CA VAL A 161 -6.28 -0.12 19.61
C VAL A 161 -6.83 -0.40 18.21
N PHE A 162 -6.41 -1.48 17.57
CA PHE A 162 -6.90 -1.86 16.24
C PHE A 162 -8.40 -2.18 16.25
N GLU A 163 -8.88 -2.98 17.21
CA GLU A 163 -10.31 -3.32 17.29
C GLU A 163 -11.16 -2.09 17.62
N GLU A 164 -10.66 -1.19 18.48
CA GLU A 164 -11.32 0.08 18.78
C GLU A 164 -11.47 0.94 17.51
N ILE A 165 -10.38 1.15 16.76
CA ILE A 165 -10.41 1.88 15.48
C ILE A 165 -11.34 1.19 14.50
N LEU A 166 -11.23 -0.13 14.34
CA LEU A 166 -12.05 -0.90 13.40
C LEU A 166 -13.54 -0.78 13.72
N GLN A 167 -13.91 -0.84 15.00
CA GLN A 167 -15.29 -0.68 15.44
C GLN A 167 -15.82 0.73 15.14
N GLU A 168 -15.04 1.78 15.45
CA GLU A 168 -15.42 3.16 15.17
C GLU A 168 -15.68 3.36 13.67
N VAL A 169 -14.73 2.96 12.81
CA VAL A 169 -14.87 3.11 11.36
C VAL A 169 -16.00 2.26 10.80
N ARG A 170 -16.22 1.03 11.31
CA ARG A 170 -17.37 0.20 10.89
C ARG A 170 -18.70 0.84 11.24
N SER A 171 -18.84 1.36 12.45
CA SER A 171 -20.10 1.95 12.90
C SER A 171 -20.60 3.07 11.97
N GLU A 172 -19.67 3.79 11.36
CA GLU A 172 -19.97 4.90 10.46
C GLU A 172 -20.05 4.48 8.98
N CYS A 173 -19.16 3.62 8.53
CA CYS A 173 -19.00 3.37 7.09
C CYS A 173 -19.52 2.02 6.61
N GLU A 174 -19.95 1.08 7.46
CA GLU A 174 -20.29 -0.28 7.00
C GLU A 174 -21.48 -0.31 6.03
N TRP A 175 -22.39 0.66 6.11
CA TRP A 175 -23.57 0.75 5.25
C TRP A 175 -23.23 0.83 3.76
N VAL A 176 -22.08 1.40 3.38
CA VAL A 176 -21.65 1.53 1.98
C VAL A 176 -21.30 0.18 1.33
N TYR A 177 -21.17 -0.88 2.14
CA TYR A 177 -20.87 -2.24 1.72
C TYR A 177 -22.05 -3.19 1.95
N LYS A 178 -23.29 -2.72 1.78
CA LYS A 178 -24.49 -3.56 1.89
C LYS A 178 -25.16 -3.79 0.53
N THR A 179 -25.77 -4.95 0.37
CA THR A 179 -26.57 -5.35 -0.81
C THR A 179 -27.77 -6.18 -0.37
N LYS A 180 -28.87 -6.14 -1.11
CA LYS A 180 -30.00 -7.06 -0.89
C LYS A 180 -29.67 -8.49 -1.36
N HIS A 181 -30.04 -9.47 -0.54
CA HIS A 181 -30.05 -10.88 -0.91
C HIS A 181 -31.34 -11.20 -1.66
N THR A 182 -31.24 -11.88 -2.80
CA THR A 182 -32.37 -12.11 -3.72
C THR A 182 -32.39 -13.55 -4.23
N SER A 183 -33.54 -14.00 -4.75
CA SER A 183 -33.66 -15.27 -5.47
C SER A 183 -32.74 -15.37 -6.70
N LYS A 184 -32.36 -14.23 -7.29
CA LYS A 184 -31.40 -14.15 -8.42
C LYS A 184 -29.95 -14.33 -7.97
N SER A 185 -29.69 -14.37 -6.68
CA SER A 185 -28.33 -14.52 -6.15
C SER A 185 -27.87 -15.97 -6.28
N ILE A 186 -26.63 -16.17 -6.71
CA ILE A 186 -26.05 -17.48 -6.98
C ILE A 186 -25.05 -17.83 -5.90
N ASN A 187 -25.25 -18.98 -5.25
CA ASN A 187 -24.29 -19.49 -4.28
C ASN A 187 -22.96 -19.82 -4.98
N THR A 188 -21.85 -19.26 -4.49
CA THR A 188 -20.56 -19.38 -5.20
C THR A 188 -20.00 -20.80 -5.20
N ARG A 189 -20.41 -21.64 -4.24
CA ARG A 189 -19.98 -23.04 -4.11
C ARG A 189 -20.89 -23.99 -4.88
N THR A 190 -22.21 -23.92 -4.67
CA THR A 190 -23.16 -24.88 -5.27
C THR A 190 -23.57 -24.49 -6.68
N LYS A 191 -23.32 -23.24 -7.11
CA LYS A 191 -23.73 -22.67 -8.40
C LYS A 191 -25.25 -22.70 -8.62
N LYS A 192 -26.02 -22.82 -7.53
CA LYS A 192 -27.49 -22.75 -7.54
C LYS A 192 -27.96 -21.39 -7.05
N ASN A 193 -29.16 -21.01 -7.50
CA ASN A 193 -29.85 -19.83 -6.99
C ASN A 193 -30.12 -19.96 -5.49
N ALA A 194 -30.14 -18.83 -4.81
CA ALA A 194 -30.46 -18.76 -3.40
C ALA A 194 -31.94 -19.06 -3.17
N GLU A 195 -32.21 -19.90 -2.17
CA GLU A 195 -33.56 -20.09 -1.66
C GLU A 195 -33.96 -18.81 -0.92
N VAL A 196 -35.14 -18.27 -1.23
CA VAL A 196 -35.65 -17.05 -0.58
C VAL A 196 -36.01 -17.38 0.86
N ILE A 197 -35.37 -16.75 1.85
CA ILE A 197 -35.61 -17.07 3.28
C ILE A 197 -36.48 -16.00 3.98
N ASP A 198 -36.85 -14.88 3.35
CA ASP A 198 -37.55 -13.79 4.06
C ASP A 198 -38.23 -12.79 3.10
N SER A 199 -39.49 -12.43 3.39
CA SER A 199 -40.32 -11.45 2.69
C SER A 199 -39.89 -9.97 2.86
N PHE A 200 -38.92 -9.68 3.74
CA PHE A 200 -38.37 -8.34 4.00
C PHE A 200 -36.99 -8.09 3.38
N GLY A 201 -36.41 -9.06 2.66
CA GLY A 201 -35.17 -8.89 1.92
C GLY A 201 -33.95 -8.77 2.84
N LYS A 202 -33.35 -9.91 3.19
CA LYS A 202 -32.13 -9.97 4.01
C LYS A 202 -30.97 -9.20 3.37
N LEU A 203 -30.29 -8.32 4.12
CA LEU A 203 -29.07 -7.66 3.65
C LEU A 203 -27.86 -8.58 3.78
N GLY A 204 -26.97 -8.53 2.80
CA GLY A 204 -25.65 -9.14 2.81
C GLY A 204 -24.54 -8.10 2.82
N SER A 205 -23.36 -8.50 3.30
CA SER A 205 -22.16 -7.66 3.29
C SER A 205 -21.37 -7.90 2.01
N ILE A 206 -21.14 -6.85 1.22
CA ILE A 206 -20.35 -6.89 0.00
C ILE A 206 -18.91 -7.30 0.34
N ASN A 207 -18.35 -8.25 -0.39
CA ASN A 207 -16.93 -8.62 -0.35
C ASN A 207 -16.14 -7.80 -1.35
N TYR A 208 -16.69 -7.63 -2.56
CA TYR A 208 -16.15 -6.80 -3.62
C TYR A 208 -17.20 -6.57 -4.73
N ILE A 209 -17.00 -5.53 -5.53
CA ILE A 209 -17.77 -5.23 -6.75
C ILE A 209 -16.82 -5.29 -7.95
N VAL A 210 -17.27 -5.87 -9.05
CA VAL A 210 -16.55 -5.80 -10.32
C VAL A 210 -17.13 -4.67 -11.15
N TRP A 211 -16.26 -3.77 -11.58
CA TRP A 211 -16.57 -2.67 -12.48
C TRP A 211 -15.94 -2.94 -13.84
N ASN A 212 -16.64 -2.52 -14.90
CA ASN A 212 -16.13 -2.55 -16.25
C ASN A 212 -16.38 -1.22 -16.94
N ASP A 213 -15.40 -0.76 -17.70
CA ASP A 213 -15.52 0.44 -18.52
C ASP A 213 -16.59 0.25 -19.60
N VAL A 214 -17.28 1.33 -19.93
CA VAL A 214 -18.27 1.38 -21.00
C VAL A 214 -17.58 1.80 -22.29
N TYR A 215 -17.92 1.09 -23.37
CA TYR A 215 -17.40 1.32 -24.70
C TYR A 215 -18.52 1.65 -25.67
N GLN A 216 -18.21 2.41 -26.71
CA GLN A 216 -19.08 2.63 -27.85
C GLN A 216 -18.80 1.56 -28.91
N CYS A 217 -19.84 0.83 -29.32
CA CYS A 217 -19.74 -0.15 -30.40
C CYS A 217 -19.36 0.55 -31.73
N PRO A 218 -18.33 0.09 -32.45
CA PRO A 218 -17.88 0.74 -33.69
C PRO A 218 -18.84 0.59 -34.87
N VAL A 219 -19.85 -0.30 -34.77
CA VAL A 219 -20.81 -0.58 -35.84
C VAL A 219 -22.14 0.15 -35.62
N CYS A 220 -22.75 -0.01 -34.45
CA CYS A 220 -24.07 0.55 -34.16
C CYS A 220 -24.05 1.76 -33.21
N ASN A 221 -22.89 2.17 -32.71
CA ASN A 221 -22.70 3.30 -31.79
C ASN A 221 -23.40 3.20 -30.44
N ASN A 222 -24.08 2.09 -30.12
CA ASN A 222 -24.64 1.84 -28.80
C ASN A 222 -23.54 1.60 -27.75
N GLU A 223 -23.84 1.95 -26.51
CA GLU A 223 -23.00 1.65 -25.35
C GLU A 223 -23.00 0.14 -25.06
N ILE A 224 -21.81 -0.39 -24.82
CA ILE A 224 -21.57 -1.80 -24.55
C ILE A 224 -20.55 -1.94 -23.43
N CYS A 225 -20.60 -3.07 -22.74
CA CYS A 225 -19.73 -3.37 -21.61
C CYS A 225 -19.12 -4.73 -21.83
N LEU A 226 -17.85 -4.76 -22.19
CA LEU A 226 -17.18 -5.96 -22.71
C LEU A 226 -17.10 -7.09 -21.67
N GLY A 227 -17.19 -6.75 -20.38
CA GLY A 227 -17.23 -7.72 -19.28
C GLY A 227 -18.62 -8.26 -18.93
N GLU A 228 -19.69 -7.76 -19.55
CA GLU A 228 -21.04 -8.30 -19.34
C GLU A 228 -21.25 -9.59 -20.12
N THR A 229 -21.56 -10.68 -19.41
CA THR A 229 -21.94 -11.95 -20.04
C THR A 229 -23.45 -12.17 -20.00
N SER A 230 -23.96 -12.82 -21.05
CA SER A 230 -25.32 -13.37 -21.07
C SER A 230 -25.48 -14.57 -20.12
N ASP A 231 -24.39 -15.25 -19.77
CA ASP A 231 -24.40 -16.34 -18.80
C ASP A 231 -24.38 -15.79 -17.36
N GLU A 232 -25.55 -15.73 -16.75
CA GLU A 232 -25.73 -15.28 -15.36
C GLU A 232 -24.99 -16.15 -14.34
N LYS A 233 -24.55 -17.37 -14.69
CA LYS A 233 -23.81 -18.27 -13.79
C LYS A 233 -22.31 -17.98 -13.74
N LYS A 234 -21.81 -17.14 -14.65
CA LYS A 234 -20.40 -16.75 -14.78
C LYS A 234 -20.22 -15.23 -14.86
N PRO A 235 -20.88 -14.43 -13.99
CA PRO A 235 -20.78 -12.99 -14.08
C PRO A 235 -19.32 -12.54 -13.89
N GLY A 236 -18.86 -11.58 -14.69
CA GLY A 236 -17.48 -11.07 -14.65
C GLY A 236 -16.43 -11.90 -15.38
N GLU A 237 -16.81 -12.85 -16.25
CA GLU A 237 -15.86 -13.45 -17.21
C GLU A 237 -15.35 -12.40 -18.21
N TYR A 238 -14.04 -12.15 -18.18
CA TYR A 238 -13.37 -11.38 -19.23
C TYR A 238 -13.25 -12.23 -20.49
N ASN A 239 -13.87 -11.78 -21.58
CA ASN A 239 -13.71 -12.36 -22.90
C ASN A 239 -12.94 -11.38 -23.80
N GLU A 240 -11.89 -11.87 -24.47
CA GLU A 240 -11.11 -11.08 -25.44
C GLU A 240 -11.94 -10.67 -26.66
N ILE A 241 -13.03 -11.42 -26.92
CA ILE A 241 -13.95 -11.23 -28.03
C ILE A 241 -15.37 -11.11 -27.45
N PHE A 242 -16.04 -10.00 -27.74
CA PHE A 242 -17.39 -9.71 -27.27
C PHE A 242 -18.33 -9.56 -28.46
N THR A 243 -19.57 -10.04 -28.32
CA THR A 243 -20.62 -9.85 -29.32
C THR A 243 -21.54 -8.74 -28.87
N CYS A 244 -21.64 -7.67 -29.65
CA CYS A 244 -22.52 -6.55 -29.32
C CYS A 244 -23.98 -7.01 -29.17
N PRO A 245 -24.67 -6.73 -28.04
CA PRO A 245 -26.05 -7.17 -27.83
C PRO A 245 -27.07 -6.44 -28.71
N HIS A 246 -26.68 -5.34 -29.36
CA HIS A 246 -27.57 -4.51 -30.18
C HIS A 246 -27.51 -4.84 -31.68
N CYS A 247 -26.32 -5.16 -32.21
CA CYS A 247 -26.12 -5.39 -33.65
C CYS A 247 -25.35 -6.68 -33.97
N TYR A 248 -24.98 -7.45 -32.94
CA TYR A 248 -24.30 -8.74 -33.07
C TYR A 248 -22.91 -8.71 -33.73
N SER A 249 -22.35 -7.51 -33.95
CA SER A 249 -20.97 -7.37 -34.41
C SER A 249 -19.98 -7.86 -33.35
N VAL A 250 -18.90 -8.49 -33.81
CA VAL A 250 -17.76 -8.85 -32.96
C VAL A 250 -16.92 -7.61 -32.65
N VAL A 251 -16.69 -7.34 -31.37
CA VAL A 251 -15.98 -6.15 -30.86
C VAL A 251 -14.99 -6.54 -29.76
N ASN A 252 -13.98 -5.72 -29.55
CA ASN A 252 -12.95 -5.88 -28.53
C ASN A 252 -12.42 -4.50 -28.08
N GLU A 253 -11.51 -4.48 -27.10
CA GLU A 253 -10.94 -3.23 -26.58
C GLU A 253 -10.12 -2.43 -27.61
N SER A 254 -9.62 -3.06 -28.68
CA SER A 254 -8.80 -2.38 -29.69
C SER A 254 -9.61 -1.71 -30.79
N ASN A 255 -10.84 -2.17 -31.06
CA ASN A 255 -11.72 -1.60 -32.07
C ASN A 255 -12.90 -0.79 -31.51
N ALA A 256 -13.20 -0.92 -30.22
CA ALA A 256 -14.20 -0.11 -29.53
C ALA A 256 -13.55 1.10 -28.84
N LYS A 257 -14.28 2.21 -28.74
CA LYS A 257 -13.81 3.44 -28.06
C LYS A 257 -14.41 3.52 -26.68
N LYS A 258 -13.61 3.85 -25.65
CA LYS A 258 -14.14 4.12 -24.31
C LYS A 258 -15.09 5.32 -24.36
N VAL A 259 -16.26 5.18 -23.74
CA VAL A 259 -17.20 6.29 -23.57
C VAL A 259 -16.63 7.22 -22.51
N ARG A 260 -16.50 8.50 -22.87
CA ARG A 260 -16.03 9.56 -21.97
C ARG A 260 -17.20 10.47 -21.64
N VAL A 261 -17.28 10.86 -20.37
CA VAL A 261 -18.33 11.71 -19.83
C VAL A 261 -17.72 12.84 -19.02
N GLU A 262 -18.39 13.98 -19.04
CA GLU A 262 -18.07 15.09 -18.14
C GLU A 262 -18.73 14.84 -16.78
N LYS A 263 -17.94 14.89 -15.71
CA LYS A 263 -18.39 14.72 -14.33
C LYS A 263 -17.85 15.87 -13.48
N TYR A 264 -18.68 16.44 -12.62
CA TYR A 264 -18.23 17.40 -11.63
C TYR A 264 -17.44 16.70 -10.51
N ASP A 265 -16.15 17.02 -10.38
CA ASP A 265 -15.31 16.56 -9.28
C ASP A 265 -15.50 17.51 -8.09
N ALA A 266 -16.27 17.09 -7.09
CA ALA A 266 -16.58 17.92 -5.92
C ALA A 266 -15.34 18.25 -5.04
N ILE A 267 -14.26 17.46 -5.16
CA ILE A 267 -13.02 17.66 -4.42
C ILE A 267 -12.18 18.77 -5.09
N LEU A 268 -12.07 18.72 -6.42
CA LEU A 268 -11.37 19.75 -7.22
C LEU A 268 -12.22 21.00 -7.50
N LYS A 269 -13.55 20.89 -7.38
CA LYS A 269 -14.55 21.91 -7.72
C LYS A 269 -14.52 22.33 -9.18
N GLU A 270 -14.32 21.36 -10.07
CA GLU A 270 -14.30 21.57 -11.51
C GLU A 270 -14.95 20.40 -12.25
N ASN A 271 -15.35 20.63 -13.50
CA ASN A 271 -15.75 19.54 -14.37
C ASN A 271 -14.51 18.83 -14.93
N ILE A 272 -14.49 17.51 -14.83
CA ILE A 272 -13.44 16.67 -15.38
C ILE A 272 -14.04 15.71 -16.41
N GLU A 273 -13.26 15.37 -17.43
CA GLU A 273 -13.58 14.25 -18.31
C GLU A 273 -13.12 12.94 -17.64
N THR A 274 -14.00 11.94 -17.55
CA THR A 274 -13.67 10.60 -17.05
C THR A 274 -14.20 9.54 -18.02
N VAL A 275 -13.64 8.34 -17.95
CA VAL A 275 -14.25 7.16 -18.59
C VAL A 275 -15.50 6.76 -17.81
N LEU A 276 -16.58 6.51 -18.52
CA LEU A 276 -17.81 5.95 -17.95
C LEU A 276 -17.58 4.48 -17.61
N ASP A 277 -17.96 4.08 -16.41
CA ASP A 277 -17.90 2.70 -15.93
C ASP A 277 -19.23 2.29 -15.30
N LYS A 278 -19.45 0.98 -15.18
CA LYS A 278 -20.61 0.45 -14.47
C LYS A 278 -20.28 -0.81 -13.67
N PRO A 279 -21.01 -1.06 -12.56
CA PRO A 279 -20.88 -2.31 -11.83
C PRO A 279 -21.51 -3.43 -12.66
N ILE A 280 -20.85 -4.58 -12.74
CA ILE A 280 -21.35 -5.75 -13.51
C ILE A 280 -21.55 -7.00 -12.63
N LEU A 281 -20.93 -7.03 -11.46
CA LEU A 281 -21.05 -8.14 -10.51
C LEU A 281 -20.84 -7.64 -9.08
N ILE A 282 -21.67 -8.14 -8.16
CA ILE A 282 -21.47 -7.98 -6.72
C ILE A 282 -21.22 -9.36 -6.11
N SER A 283 -20.07 -9.47 -5.44
CA SER A 283 -19.76 -10.58 -4.56
C SER A 283 -20.00 -10.18 -3.12
N TYR A 284 -20.75 -10.99 -2.39
CA TYR A 284 -21.18 -10.66 -1.04
C TYR A 284 -21.41 -11.91 -0.19
N SER A 285 -21.58 -11.71 1.12
CA SER A 285 -21.79 -12.78 2.09
C SER A 285 -23.05 -12.56 2.90
N VAL A 286 -23.75 -13.66 3.19
CA VAL A 286 -24.84 -13.72 4.17
C VAL A 286 -24.45 -14.75 5.22
N GLY A 287 -24.11 -14.29 6.42
CA GLY A 287 -23.47 -15.15 7.42
C GLY A 287 -22.15 -15.71 6.88
N LYS A 288 -22.02 -17.05 6.84
CA LYS A 288 -20.81 -17.75 6.35
C LYS A 288 -20.87 -18.13 4.87
N THR A 289 -21.96 -17.80 4.18
CA THR A 289 -22.19 -18.23 2.80
C THR A 289 -21.98 -17.09 1.83
N ASN A 290 -21.24 -17.36 0.74
CA ASN A 290 -20.92 -16.38 -0.29
C ASN A 290 -21.86 -16.52 -1.49
N PHE A 291 -22.22 -15.38 -2.06
CA PHE A 291 -23.09 -15.28 -3.22
C PHE A 291 -22.54 -14.29 -4.23
N TRP A 292 -22.98 -14.47 -5.47
CA TRP A 292 -22.79 -13.55 -6.59
C TRP A 292 -24.14 -13.12 -7.14
N LYS A 293 -24.25 -11.86 -7.55
CA LYS A 293 -25.41 -11.37 -8.32
C LYS A 293 -24.99 -10.28 -9.30
N LYS A 294 -25.79 -10.08 -10.34
CA LYS A 294 -25.76 -8.82 -11.09
C LYS A 294 -26.30 -7.70 -10.18
N PRO A 295 -25.75 -6.48 -10.26
CA PRO A 295 -26.33 -5.33 -9.56
C PRO A 295 -27.80 -5.16 -9.92
N ASP A 296 -28.63 -4.88 -8.92
CA ASP A 296 -30.04 -4.54 -9.07
C ASP A 296 -30.30 -3.08 -8.70
N GLU A 297 -31.56 -2.66 -8.80
CA GLU A 297 -31.99 -1.27 -8.55
C GLU A 297 -31.53 -0.73 -7.19
N TYR A 298 -31.52 -1.58 -6.14
CA TYR A 298 -31.04 -1.15 -4.83
C TYR A 298 -29.55 -0.82 -4.85
N ASP A 299 -28.75 -1.61 -5.59
CA ASP A 299 -27.30 -1.39 -5.66
C ASP A 299 -26.97 -0.13 -6.46
N PHE A 300 -27.71 0.14 -7.55
CA PHE A 300 -27.54 1.37 -8.34
C PHE A 300 -27.89 2.62 -7.51
N GLN A 301 -29.01 2.59 -6.78
CA GLN A 301 -29.39 3.69 -5.87
C GLN A 301 -28.34 3.92 -4.78
N LEU A 302 -27.84 2.85 -4.16
CA LEU A 302 -26.79 2.96 -3.14
C LEU A 302 -25.48 3.52 -3.72
N ILE A 303 -25.10 3.12 -4.94
CA ILE A 303 -23.93 3.67 -5.63
C ILE A 303 -24.10 5.17 -5.89
N GLU A 304 -25.26 5.61 -6.35
CA GLU A 304 -25.55 7.03 -6.58
C GLU A 304 -25.54 7.85 -5.29
N GLU A 305 -26.13 7.32 -4.20
CA GLU A 305 -26.05 7.91 -2.86
C GLU A 305 -24.58 8.07 -2.41
N ILE A 306 -23.76 7.05 -2.61
CA ILE A 306 -22.34 7.10 -2.23
C ILE A 306 -21.57 8.06 -3.14
N GLU A 307 -21.84 8.12 -4.44
CA GLU A 307 -21.15 9.02 -5.36
C GLU A 307 -21.50 10.50 -5.12
N SER A 308 -22.69 10.79 -4.59
CA SER A 308 -23.10 12.13 -4.17
C SER A 308 -22.66 12.51 -2.76
N LEU A 309 -22.13 11.56 -1.98
CA LEU A 309 -21.64 11.79 -0.63
C LEU A 309 -20.46 12.76 -0.61
N LYS A 310 -20.61 13.84 0.16
CA LYS A 310 -19.48 14.71 0.52
C LYS A 310 -18.66 14.06 1.63
N ILE A 311 -17.44 13.65 1.30
CA ILE A 311 -16.51 13.07 2.28
C ILE A 311 -16.18 14.12 3.35
N PRO A 312 -16.45 13.85 4.65
CA PRO A 312 -16.23 14.82 5.73
C PRO A 312 -14.79 14.81 6.27
N TYR A 313 -13.93 13.96 5.71
CA TYR A 313 -12.53 13.79 6.12
C TYR A 313 -11.57 14.35 5.09
N TRP A 314 -10.33 14.61 5.52
CA TRP A 314 -9.26 15.00 4.62
C TRP A 314 -8.92 13.89 3.63
N VAL A 315 -8.69 14.28 2.38
CA VAL A 315 -8.24 13.39 1.29
C VAL A 315 -7.05 14.04 0.57
N PRO A 316 -6.13 13.25 0.00
CA PRO A 316 -5.00 13.79 -0.76
C PRO A 316 -5.44 14.36 -2.11
N ILE A 317 -5.33 15.69 -2.25
CA ILE A 317 -5.60 16.43 -3.49
C ILE A 317 -4.25 16.78 -4.15
N VAL A 318 -3.50 15.76 -4.54
CA VAL A 318 -2.14 15.91 -5.08
C VAL A 318 -2.13 15.41 -6.52
N ARG A 319 -1.59 16.23 -7.43
CA ARG A 319 -1.44 15.86 -8.84
C ARG A 319 -0.37 14.78 -8.98
N MET A 320 -0.64 13.78 -9.81
CA MET A 320 0.33 12.73 -10.12
C MET A 320 1.54 13.32 -10.85
N PRO A 321 2.78 12.86 -10.54
CA PRO A 321 3.95 13.25 -11.30
C PRO A 321 3.86 12.68 -12.72
N ASN A 322 4.47 13.38 -13.66
CA ASN A 322 4.72 12.81 -14.98
C ASN A 322 5.76 11.71 -14.83
N GLY A 323 5.49 10.54 -15.40
CA GLY A 323 6.41 9.43 -15.32
C GLY A 323 5.92 8.20 -16.05
N ARG A 324 6.80 7.21 -16.20
CA ARG A 324 6.52 6.00 -16.97
C ARG A 324 5.38 5.19 -16.34
N SER A 325 5.45 4.99 -15.03
CA SER A 325 4.51 4.19 -14.24
C SER A 325 3.18 4.90 -13.98
N THR A 326 3.13 6.24 -14.05
CA THR A 326 1.90 7.03 -13.90
C THR A 326 1.17 7.30 -15.23
N SER A 327 1.89 7.28 -16.36
CA SER A 327 1.35 7.69 -17.67
C SER A 327 0.14 6.89 -18.18
N GLN A 328 0.04 5.61 -17.84
CA GLN A 328 -1.05 4.75 -18.33
C GLN A 328 -2.39 5.20 -17.79
N ALA A 329 -2.51 5.48 -16.48
CA ALA A 329 -3.76 5.90 -15.85
C ALA A 329 -4.25 7.25 -16.42
N LEU A 330 -3.32 8.19 -16.64
CA LEU A 330 -3.59 9.47 -17.27
C LEU A 330 -4.14 9.29 -18.70
N LYS A 331 -3.43 8.54 -19.56
CA LYS A 331 -3.84 8.37 -20.97
C LYS A 331 -5.16 7.59 -21.12
N SER A 332 -5.35 6.56 -20.31
CA SER A 332 -6.47 5.62 -20.46
C SER A 332 -7.75 6.07 -19.77
N HIS A 333 -7.66 6.74 -18.62
CA HIS A 333 -8.82 7.10 -17.78
C HIS A 333 -8.84 8.58 -17.36
N ASN A 334 -7.89 9.41 -17.85
CA ASN A 334 -7.74 10.80 -17.47
C ASN A 334 -7.55 11.03 -15.97
N ILE A 335 -6.89 10.09 -15.27
CA ILE A 335 -6.59 10.25 -13.85
C ILE A 335 -5.38 11.16 -13.69
N THR A 336 -5.62 12.29 -13.02
CA THR A 336 -4.65 13.37 -12.82
C THR A 336 -4.25 13.55 -11.36
N HIS A 337 -5.10 13.15 -10.41
CA HIS A 337 -4.90 13.34 -8.98
C HIS A 337 -5.09 12.04 -8.18
N ILE A 338 -4.49 11.97 -6.99
CA ILE A 338 -4.49 10.77 -6.14
C ILE A 338 -5.92 10.31 -5.79
N HIS A 339 -6.80 11.22 -5.38
CA HIS A 339 -8.16 10.85 -4.96
C HIS A 339 -8.96 10.16 -6.07
N GLN A 340 -8.65 10.44 -7.34
CA GLN A 340 -9.32 9.86 -8.50
C GLN A 340 -8.98 8.37 -8.72
N TYR A 341 -7.87 7.88 -8.15
CA TYR A 341 -7.54 6.45 -8.14
C TYR A 341 -8.51 5.63 -7.29
N PHE A 342 -9.35 6.25 -6.46
CA PHE A 342 -10.31 5.55 -5.61
C PHE A 342 -11.74 5.76 -6.14
N THR A 343 -12.64 4.83 -5.80
CA THR A 343 -14.09 5.10 -5.87
C THR A 343 -14.46 6.01 -4.70
N ASN A 344 -15.56 6.77 -4.78
CA ASN A 344 -15.95 7.64 -3.68
C ASN A 344 -16.20 6.82 -2.40
N ARG A 345 -16.74 5.60 -2.56
CA ARG A 345 -16.89 4.59 -1.49
C ARG A 345 -15.58 4.31 -0.76
N ASN A 346 -14.55 3.85 -1.48
CA ASN A 346 -13.30 3.45 -0.84
C ASN A 346 -12.51 4.66 -0.34
N LEU A 347 -12.59 5.81 -1.03
CA LEU A 347 -11.97 7.05 -0.56
C LEU A 347 -12.57 7.50 0.77
N TYR A 348 -13.90 7.45 0.92
CA TYR A 348 -14.59 7.76 2.17
C TYR A 348 -14.09 6.88 3.32
N VAL A 349 -14.08 5.55 3.13
CA VAL A 349 -13.65 4.60 4.18
C VAL A 349 -12.17 4.75 4.52
N VAL A 350 -11.29 4.91 3.51
CA VAL A 350 -9.85 5.14 3.72
C VAL A 350 -9.60 6.45 4.46
N SER A 351 -10.29 7.52 4.09
CA SER A 351 -10.13 8.84 4.74
C SER A 351 -10.59 8.81 6.20
N LYS A 352 -11.68 8.10 6.50
CA LYS A 352 -12.13 7.84 7.88
C LYS A 352 -11.07 7.06 8.66
N PHE A 353 -10.51 5.98 8.09
CA PHE A 353 -9.43 5.25 8.74
C PHE A 353 -8.23 6.14 9.03
N LEU A 354 -7.83 7.00 8.09
CA LEU A 354 -6.71 7.92 8.30
C LEU A 354 -6.97 8.88 9.46
N ASP A 355 -8.15 9.52 9.48
CA ASP A 355 -8.57 10.43 10.56
C ASP A 355 -8.52 9.72 11.92
N THR A 356 -9.17 8.57 12.04
CA THR A 356 -9.23 7.81 13.29
C THR A 356 -7.85 7.33 13.73
N CYS A 357 -6.99 6.87 12.80
CA CYS A 357 -5.61 6.50 13.12
C CYS A 357 -4.80 7.69 13.62
N LYS A 358 -4.88 8.86 12.97
CA LYS A 358 -4.17 10.07 13.41
C LYS A 358 -4.59 10.52 14.81
N ARG A 359 -5.87 10.38 15.14
CA ARG A 359 -6.43 10.78 16.43
C ARG A 359 -6.14 9.79 17.56
N LYS A 360 -6.13 8.48 17.28
CA LYS A 360 -5.94 7.43 18.30
C LYS A 360 -4.51 6.91 18.35
N ASN A 361 -4.01 6.34 17.25
CA ASN A 361 -2.65 5.83 17.15
C ASN A 361 -2.25 5.65 15.68
N PHE A 362 -1.31 6.47 15.20
CA PHE A 362 -0.93 6.47 13.79
C PHE A 362 -0.18 5.20 13.36
N LYS A 363 0.39 4.41 14.29
CA LYS A 363 1.01 3.11 13.93
C LYS A 363 0.02 2.12 13.35
N ILE A 364 -1.28 2.26 13.64
CA ILE A 364 -2.33 1.44 13.02
C ILE A 364 -2.50 1.77 11.53
N TRP A 365 -2.09 2.95 11.07
CA TRP A 365 -2.11 3.29 9.66
C TRP A 365 -1.29 2.31 8.81
N PHE A 366 -0.25 1.69 9.38
CA PHE A 366 0.58 0.68 8.69
C PHE A 366 -0.25 -0.47 8.06
N ILE A 367 -1.22 -1.02 8.77
CA ILE A 367 -2.02 -2.13 8.22
C ILE A 367 -3.01 -1.62 7.16
N ILE A 368 -3.56 -0.42 7.34
CA ILE A 368 -4.47 0.21 6.38
C ILE A 368 -3.72 0.62 5.11
N SER A 369 -2.50 1.16 5.24
CA SER A 369 -1.65 1.55 4.11
C SER A 369 -1.30 0.35 3.22
N SER A 370 -1.19 -0.85 3.80
CA SER A 370 -0.96 -2.10 3.06
C SER A 370 -2.07 -2.43 2.03
N LEU A 371 -3.25 -1.82 2.20
CA LEU A 371 -4.42 -2.03 1.35
C LEU A 371 -4.66 -0.90 0.34
N LEU A 372 -3.96 0.24 0.39
CA LEU A 372 -4.30 1.41 -0.45
C LEU A 372 -4.34 1.08 -1.94
N GLN A 373 -3.30 0.43 -2.48
CA GLN A 373 -3.31 0.03 -3.89
C GLN A 373 -4.44 -0.95 -4.21
N LYS A 374 -4.74 -1.88 -3.29
CA LYS A 374 -5.86 -2.84 -3.43
C LYS A 374 -7.24 -2.18 -3.32
N ALA A 375 -7.35 -1.11 -2.55
CA ALA A 375 -8.55 -0.31 -2.37
C ALA A 375 -8.80 0.68 -3.51
N SER A 376 -7.77 0.95 -4.32
CA SER A 376 -7.85 1.78 -5.51
C SER A 376 -8.33 1.01 -6.75
N LYS A 377 -8.56 1.74 -7.85
CA LYS A 377 -8.88 1.26 -9.20
C LYS A 377 -7.73 0.46 -9.84
N LEU A 378 -6.56 0.36 -9.19
CA LEU A 378 -5.43 -0.47 -9.62
C LEU A 378 -5.68 -1.99 -9.47
N MET A 379 -6.68 -2.39 -8.71
CA MET A 379 -7.00 -3.80 -8.49
C MET A 379 -7.67 -4.40 -9.74
N ALA A 380 -6.87 -4.91 -10.67
CA ALA A 380 -7.34 -5.55 -11.89
C ALA A 380 -7.93 -6.94 -11.60
N LEU A 381 -9.06 -7.26 -12.24
CA LEU A 381 -9.61 -8.62 -12.22
C LEU A 381 -8.84 -9.48 -13.23
N ASN A 382 -8.33 -10.64 -12.79
CA ASN A 382 -7.58 -11.56 -13.65
C ASN A 382 -8.48 -12.69 -14.17
N LYS A 383 -7.97 -13.49 -15.13
CA LYS A 383 -8.68 -14.63 -15.74
C LYS A 383 -9.13 -15.71 -14.72
N ASP A 384 -8.49 -15.76 -13.55
CA ASP A 384 -8.86 -16.64 -12.43
C ASP A 384 -9.84 -15.99 -11.42
N TYR A 385 -10.41 -14.83 -11.76
CA TYR A 385 -11.31 -14.01 -10.94
C TYR A 385 -10.72 -13.51 -9.62
N VAL A 386 -9.39 -13.49 -9.52
CA VAL A 386 -8.70 -12.94 -8.36
C VAL A 386 -8.19 -11.55 -8.70
N GLY A 387 -8.59 -10.56 -7.90
CA GLY A 387 -8.07 -9.20 -7.98
C GLY A 387 -6.57 -9.14 -7.66
N ARG A 388 -5.78 -8.51 -8.53
CA ARG A 388 -4.35 -8.24 -8.30
C ARG A 388 -3.96 -6.86 -8.80
N VAL A 389 -3.03 -6.23 -8.08
CA VAL A 389 -2.36 -5.01 -8.54
C VAL A 389 -1.19 -5.40 -9.45
N THR A 390 -1.12 -4.82 -10.64
CA THR A 390 -0.02 -5.04 -11.58
C THR A 390 1.28 -4.50 -11.00
N LYS A 391 2.36 -5.29 -11.05
CA LYS A 391 3.67 -4.88 -10.51
C LYS A 391 4.38 -3.91 -11.46
N GLY A 392 5.08 -2.93 -10.90
CA GLY A 392 5.96 -2.02 -11.64
C GLY A 392 5.26 -0.87 -12.37
N VAL A 393 3.92 -0.80 -12.36
CA VAL A 393 3.15 0.26 -13.03
C VAL A 393 1.86 0.55 -12.27
N LEU A 394 1.41 1.80 -12.26
CA LEU A 394 0.09 2.18 -11.74
C LEU A 394 -0.98 1.94 -12.81
N TYR A 395 -1.15 0.66 -13.16
CA TYR A 395 -2.06 0.21 -14.22
C TYR A 395 -3.52 0.20 -13.77
N ILE A 396 -4.38 0.86 -14.55
CA ILE A 396 -5.83 0.78 -14.40
C ILE A 396 -6.40 -0.08 -15.52
N SER A 397 -6.99 -1.19 -15.11
CA SER A 397 -7.66 -2.13 -15.99
C SER A 397 -9.09 -1.67 -16.30
N SER A 398 -9.51 -1.92 -17.53
CA SER A 398 -10.90 -1.75 -17.96
C SER A 398 -11.85 -2.64 -17.16
N THR A 399 -11.37 -3.79 -16.64
CA THR A 399 -12.11 -4.63 -15.67
C THR A 399 -11.39 -4.66 -14.33
N ARG A 400 -12.03 -4.15 -13.29
CA ARG A 400 -11.42 -3.94 -11.97
C ARG A 400 -12.31 -4.42 -10.83
N GLN A 401 -11.68 -4.72 -9.70
CA GLN A 401 -12.33 -5.18 -8.49
C GLN A 401 -12.23 -4.10 -7.41
N GLU A 402 -13.35 -3.46 -7.10
CA GLU A 402 -13.46 -2.59 -5.93
C GLU A 402 -13.70 -3.44 -4.68
N ILE A 403 -12.77 -3.40 -3.74
CA ILE A 403 -12.82 -4.25 -2.55
C ILE A 403 -13.64 -3.63 -1.41
N ASN A 404 -14.21 -4.47 -0.54
CA ASN A 404 -14.58 -4.06 0.80
C ASN A 404 -13.34 -4.07 1.71
N LEU A 405 -12.95 -2.90 2.21
CA LEU A 405 -11.81 -2.74 3.11
C LEU A 405 -11.92 -3.62 4.37
N PHE A 406 -13.06 -3.64 5.05
CA PHE A 406 -13.27 -4.46 6.25
C PHE A 406 -13.10 -5.95 5.98
N TYR A 407 -13.57 -6.43 4.82
CA TYR A 407 -13.41 -7.82 4.41
C TYR A 407 -11.94 -8.19 4.20
N PHE A 408 -11.17 -7.32 3.52
CA PHE A 408 -9.75 -7.57 3.25
C PHE A 408 -8.85 -7.37 4.47
N ILE A 409 -9.19 -6.42 5.35
CA ILE A 409 -8.52 -6.24 6.65
C ILE A 409 -8.60 -7.53 7.47
N ASN A 410 -9.80 -8.12 7.61
CA ASN A 410 -10.00 -9.37 8.35
C ASN A 410 -9.20 -10.55 7.77
N LYS A 411 -8.87 -10.53 6.47
CA LYS A 411 -8.03 -11.57 5.85
C LYS A 411 -6.54 -11.38 6.13
N ASN A 412 -6.08 -10.14 6.19
CA ASN A 412 -4.66 -9.83 6.34
C ASN A 412 -4.22 -9.71 7.81
N ILE A 413 -5.16 -9.47 8.73
CA ILE A 413 -4.85 -9.26 10.15
C ILE A 413 -4.10 -10.43 10.79
N THR A 414 -4.37 -11.67 10.37
CA THR A 414 -3.73 -12.87 10.93
C THR A 414 -2.22 -12.88 10.66
N SER A 415 -1.78 -12.63 9.42
CA SER A 415 -0.34 -12.59 9.11
C SER A 415 0.34 -11.40 9.78
N PHE A 416 -0.38 -10.30 10.00
CA PHE A 416 0.14 -9.16 10.73
C PHE A 416 0.34 -9.47 12.22
N LYS A 417 -0.65 -10.08 12.91
CA LYS A 417 -0.50 -10.51 14.30
C LYS A 417 0.65 -11.49 14.49
N GLN A 418 0.79 -12.48 13.60
CA GLN A 418 1.93 -13.40 13.61
C GLN A 418 3.28 -12.71 13.40
N ALA A 419 3.33 -11.69 12.53
CA ALA A 419 4.54 -10.89 12.34
C ALA A 419 4.89 -10.10 13.61
N LEU A 420 3.90 -9.49 14.28
CA LEU A 420 4.10 -8.79 15.55
C LEU A 420 4.62 -9.73 16.65
N GLU A 421 4.03 -10.92 16.79
CA GLU A 421 4.48 -11.92 17.76
C GLU A 421 5.95 -12.32 17.51
N THR A 422 6.31 -12.55 16.24
CA THR A 422 7.69 -12.88 15.87
C THR A 422 8.67 -11.75 16.20
N LEU A 423 8.21 -10.50 16.14
CA LEU A 423 9.00 -9.29 16.37
C LEU A 423 8.81 -8.72 17.79
N ASN A 424 8.21 -9.47 18.72
CA ASN A 424 7.91 -8.99 20.08
C ASN A 424 9.09 -9.21 21.03
N PHE A 425 10.18 -8.48 20.80
CA PHE A 425 11.38 -8.45 21.64
C PHE A 425 12.08 -7.10 21.48
N ASP A 426 13.00 -6.79 22.40
CA ASP A 426 13.77 -5.56 22.38
C ASP A 426 14.74 -5.54 21.18
N LYS A 427 14.68 -4.47 20.38
CA LYS A 427 15.53 -4.29 19.19
C LYS A 427 16.33 -3.01 19.35
N THR A 428 17.61 -3.06 18.96
CA THR A 428 18.49 -1.89 18.97
C THR A 428 18.73 -1.43 17.54
N ILE A 429 17.84 -0.59 17.03
CA ILE A 429 17.85 -0.14 15.63
C ILE A 429 17.58 1.36 15.56
N ILE A 430 18.23 2.02 14.62
CA ILE A 430 17.96 3.40 14.24
C ILE A 430 17.76 3.51 12.73
N ILE A 431 16.76 4.29 12.32
CA ILE A 431 16.31 4.44 10.92
C ILE A 431 16.36 5.92 10.55
N SER A 432 16.85 6.19 9.34
CA SER A 432 16.94 7.52 8.78
C SER A 432 16.33 7.56 7.38
N THR A 433 15.46 8.55 7.13
CA THR A 433 15.04 8.90 5.77
C THR A 433 16.04 9.87 5.16
N GLN A 434 17.08 9.35 4.50
CA GLN A 434 18.14 10.16 3.90
C GLN A 434 18.74 9.49 2.68
N SER A 435 19.38 10.29 1.83
CA SER A 435 20.25 9.78 0.77
C SER A 435 21.51 9.15 1.35
N THR A 436 21.97 8.07 0.73
CA THR A 436 23.28 7.46 1.02
C THR A 436 24.45 8.24 0.40
N THR A 437 24.18 9.28 -0.41
CA THR A 437 25.21 10.21 -0.89
C THR A 437 25.78 11.10 0.23
N ASP A 438 25.05 11.28 1.34
CA ASP A 438 25.53 11.94 2.55
C ASP A 438 25.28 11.05 3.78
N LEU A 439 26.37 10.53 4.34
CA LEU A 439 26.40 9.76 5.60
C LEU A 439 27.24 10.47 6.67
N SER A 440 27.36 11.79 6.63
CA SER A 440 28.15 12.58 7.60
C SER A 440 27.67 12.47 9.06
N ASN A 441 26.44 11.98 9.24
CA ASN A 441 25.87 11.61 10.54
C ASN A 441 26.30 10.23 11.05
N ILE A 442 27.05 9.45 10.27
CA ILE A 442 27.66 8.17 10.69
C ILE A 442 29.15 8.39 10.95
N SER A 443 29.62 8.05 12.15
CA SER A 443 31.03 8.18 12.52
C SER A 443 31.91 7.20 11.70
N SER A 444 33.10 7.61 11.29
CA SER A 444 34.05 6.71 10.63
C SER A 444 34.45 5.53 11.53
N ASN A 445 34.75 4.37 10.92
CA ASN A 445 35.20 3.16 11.61
C ASN A 445 34.24 2.68 12.73
N SER A 446 32.93 2.76 12.51
CA SER A 446 31.90 2.44 13.50
C SER A 446 30.95 1.29 13.11
N ILE A 447 31.03 0.81 11.88
CA ILE A 447 30.14 -0.21 11.31
C ILE A 447 30.90 -1.53 11.19
N ASP A 448 30.33 -2.60 11.72
CA ASP A 448 30.95 -3.93 11.69
C ASP A 448 30.67 -4.68 10.39
N TYR A 449 29.50 -4.46 9.78
CA TYR A 449 29.12 -5.10 8.52
C TYR A 449 28.15 -4.27 7.69
N ILE A 450 28.38 -4.20 6.38
CA ILE A 450 27.48 -3.54 5.43
C ILE A 450 26.82 -4.62 4.59
N PHE A 451 25.48 -4.67 4.64
CA PHE A 451 24.67 -5.48 3.73
C PHE A 451 23.73 -4.54 3.01
N THR A 452 23.90 -4.38 1.70
CA THR A 452 23.07 -3.46 0.94
C THR A 452 22.81 -3.98 -0.47
N ASP A 453 21.62 -3.68 -0.98
CA ASP A 453 21.09 -4.16 -2.26
C ASP A 453 20.47 -2.96 -3.00
N PRO A 454 21.28 -2.08 -3.61
CA PRO A 454 20.77 -0.90 -4.30
C PRO A 454 19.91 -1.31 -5.50
N PRO A 455 18.91 -0.50 -5.89
CA PRO A 455 18.10 -0.81 -7.05
C PRO A 455 18.92 -0.77 -8.34
N PHE A 456 18.54 -1.59 -9.32
CA PHE A 456 19.31 -1.82 -10.54
C PHE A 456 18.60 -1.27 -11.80
N GLY A 457 19.21 -0.27 -12.43
CA GLY A 457 18.80 0.32 -13.71
C GLY A 457 17.42 1.00 -13.69
N GLY A 458 16.82 1.24 -14.85
CA GLY A 458 15.49 1.86 -14.99
C GLY A 458 14.31 0.87 -15.09
N ASN A 459 14.32 -0.20 -14.29
CA ASN A 459 13.29 -1.26 -14.36
C ASN A 459 12.01 -0.91 -13.61
N ILE A 460 12.14 -0.30 -12.43
CA ILE A 460 11.05 0.07 -11.52
C ILE A 460 11.27 1.52 -11.09
N MET A 461 10.25 2.37 -11.26
CA MET A 461 10.26 3.76 -10.80
C MET A 461 9.67 3.82 -9.39
N TYR A 462 10.51 3.66 -8.36
CA TYR A 462 10.03 3.50 -6.98
C TYR A 462 9.31 4.74 -6.48
N SER A 463 9.88 5.93 -6.70
CA SER A 463 9.24 7.19 -6.35
C SER A 463 7.85 7.36 -6.98
N GLU A 464 7.69 7.06 -8.28
CA GLU A 464 6.39 7.09 -8.96
C GLU A 464 5.37 6.11 -8.35
N LEU A 465 5.81 4.90 -8.04
CA LEU A 465 4.92 3.87 -7.49
C LEU A 465 4.58 4.12 -6.02
N ASN A 466 5.52 4.71 -5.27
CA ASN A 466 5.37 5.07 -3.88
C ASN A 466 4.46 6.29 -3.70
N PHE A 467 4.30 7.09 -4.75
CA PHE A 467 3.56 8.35 -4.74
C PHE A 467 2.13 8.23 -4.17
N ILE A 468 1.45 7.09 -4.40
CA ILE A 468 0.14 6.83 -3.80
C ILE A 468 0.20 6.82 -2.28
N TRP A 469 1.17 6.12 -1.69
CA TRP A 469 1.30 6.07 -0.23
C TRP A 469 1.83 7.38 0.35
N GLU A 470 2.84 7.97 -0.29
CA GLU A 470 3.46 9.23 0.14
C GLU A 470 2.46 10.39 0.13
N ALA A 471 1.50 10.40 -0.80
CA ALA A 471 0.42 11.38 -0.78
C ALA A 471 -0.46 11.34 0.48
N PHE A 472 -0.69 10.15 1.06
CA PHE A 472 -1.41 10.03 2.34
C PHE A 472 -0.52 10.37 3.55
N LEU A 473 0.80 10.17 3.44
CA LEU A 473 1.77 10.56 4.47
C LEU A 473 2.14 12.05 4.43
N ARG A 474 1.93 12.71 3.28
CA ARG A 474 2.31 14.11 3.02
C ARG A 474 3.82 14.39 3.12
N VAL A 475 4.62 13.34 3.02
CA VAL A 475 6.08 13.40 2.97
C VAL A 475 6.54 12.66 1.73
N PHE A 476 7.12 13.38 0.77
CA PHE A 476 7.46 12.86 -0.56
C PHE A 476 8.96 12.64 -0.73
N THR A 477 9.31 11.58 -1.45
CA THR A 477 10.69 11.31 -1.87
C THR A 477 11.21 12.47 -2.73
N ASN A 478 12.43 12.93 -2.46
CA ASN A 478 13.13 13.83 -3.37
C ASN A 478 13.84 13.01 -4.46
N VAL A 479 13.30 13.07 -5.68
CA VAL A 479 13.70 12.21 -6.81
C VAL A 479 14.95 12.67 -7.55
N GLU A 480 15.52 13.83 -7.21
CA GLU A 480 16.66 14.41 -7.94
C GLU A 480 17.93 13.55 -7.86
N GLN A 481 18.08 12.80 -6.77
CA GLN A 481 19.22 11.91 -6.51
C GLN A 481 18.79 10.43 -6.42
N GLU A 482 17.65 10.07 -7.00
CA GLU A 482 17.24 8.66 -7.04
C GLU A 482 18.24 7.86 -7.89
N VAL A 483 18.81 6.79 -7.33
CA VAL A 483 19.90 6.03 -7.99
C VAL A 483 19.44 5.21 -9.21
N ILE A 484 18.13 5.14 -9.47
CA ILE A 484 17.58 4.47 -10.65
C ILE A 484 17.72 5.33 -11.90
N GLU A 485 17.86 4.69 -13.06
CA GLU A 485 17.78 5.39 -14.34
C GLU A 485 16.33 5.83 -14.58
N ASN A 486 16.00 7.07 -14.22
CA ASN A 486 14.66 7.63 -14.44
C ASN A 486 14.33 7.68 -15.95
N LYS A 487 13.08 7.41 -16.33
CA LYS A 487 12.67 7.20 -17.74
C LYS A 487 11.51 8.06 -18.20
#